data_AF-A8LZY4-F1
#
_entry.id   AF-A8LZY4-F1
#
_cell.length_a   1.000
_cell.length_b   1.000
_cell.length_c   1.000
_cell.angle_alpha   90.00
_cell.angle_beta   90.00
_cell.angle_gamma   90.00
#
_symmetry.space_group_name_H-M   'P 1'
#
loop_
_entity.id
_entity.type
_entity.pdbx_description
1 polymer ?
#
loop_
_entity_poly.entity_id
_entity_poly.type
_entity_poly.pdbx_seq_one_letter_code
_entity_poly.pdbx_strand_id
1 'polypeptide(L)'
;MTGHYMQAGKLVMIRTVLTIGSTSTLGTGAWNVSLPVTPVVPTMLSCICIGSVTYMGMIRVFATSGDFMRSSTNNGTTVNISSAVPMAWAAGDQWIITGTYEAT
;
A
#
# COMPACT_ATOMS: atom_id res chain seq x y z
N MET A 1 -3.34 -5.84 -10.71
CA MET A 1 -2.24 -5.66 -9.73
C MET A 1 -1.10 -6.55 -10.16
N THR A 2 0.13 -6.05 -10.11
CA THR A 2 1.34 -6.83 -10.41
C THR A 2 2.27 -6.73 -9.21
N GLY A 3 2.65 -7.88 -8.65
CA GLY A 3 3.53 -7.98 -7.50
C GLY A 3 4.75 -8.84 -7.81
N HIS A 4 5.90 -8.46 -7.27
CA HIS A 4 7.14 -9.21 -7.31
C HIS A 4 7.69 -9.32 -5.89
N TYR A 5 8.28 -10.46 -5.56
CA TYR A 5 9.01 -10.63 -4.30
C TYR A 5 10.22 -11.53 -4.47
N MET A 6 11.19 -11.35 -3.58
CA MET A 6 12.34 -12.23 -3.40
C MET A 6 12.40 -12.64 -1.94
N GLN A 7 12.59 -13.93 -1.67
CA GLN A 7 12.82 -14.44 -0.32
C GLN A 7 14.21 -15.06 -0.22
N ALA A 8 14.97 -14.68 0.80
CA ALA A 8 16.27 -15.24 1.17
C ALA A 8 16.26 -15.62 2.66
N GLY A 9 16.06 -16.90 2.94
CA GLY A 9 15.77 -17.37 4.30
C GLY A 9 14.48 -16.73 4.83
N LYS A 10 14.57 -16.01 5.95
CA LYS A 10 13.44 -15.27 6.52
C LYS A 10 13.27 -13.85 5.95
N LEU A 11 14.27 -13.32 5.23
CA LEU A 11 14.16 -11.99 4.64
C LEU A 11 13.30 -12.04 3.38
N VAL A 12 12.26 -11.22 3.33
CA VAL A 12 11.43 -11.02 2.13
C VAL A 12 11.54 -9.57 1.68
N MET A 13 11.84 -9.36 0.40
CA MET A 13 11.76 -8.06 -0.27
C MET A 13 10.59 -8.07 -1.24
N ILE A 14 9.80 -7.00 -1.25
CA ILE A 14 8.62 -6.91 -2.11
C ILE A 14 8.58 -5.62 -2.93
N ARG A 15 7.91 -5.70 -4.07
CA ARG A 15 7.41 -4.55 -4.83
C ARG A 15 6.07 -4.90 -5.46
N THR A 16 5.06 -4.09 -5.18
CA THR A 16 3.72 -4.23 -5.74
C THR A 16 3.28 -2.94 -6.41
N VAL A 17 2.65 -3.06 -7.58
CA VAL A 17 2.04 -1.95 -8.31
C VAL A 17 0.60 -2.31 -8.65
N LEU A 18 -0.33 -1.49 -8.19
CA LEU A 18 -1.72 -1.49 -8.63
C LEU A 18 -1.93 -0.27 -9.55
N THR A 19 -2.20 -0.51 -10.83
CA THR A 19 -2.68 0.53 -11.75
C THR A 19 -4.20 0.45 -11.82
N ILE A 20 -4.87 1.58 -11.63
CA ILE A 20 -6.33 1.69 -11.71
C ILE A 20 -6.77 1.65 -13.18
N GLY A 21 -7.67 0.73 -13.51
CA GLY A 21 -8.24 0.61 -14.85
C GLY A 21 -9.48 1.49 -15.02
N SER A 22 -9.86 1.77 -16.28
CA SER A 22 -11.08 2.53 -16.61
C SER A 22 -12.38 1.85 -16.17
N THR A 23 -12.35 0.54 -15.95
CA THR A 23 -13.48 -0.26 -15.46
C THR A 23 -13.34 -0.66 -13.98
N SER A 24 -12.30 -0.17 -13.29
CA SER A 24 -12.09 -0.50 -11.88
C SER A 24 -13.15 0.18 -11.01
N THR A 25 -13.93 -0.61 -10.29
CA THR A 25 -14.84 -0.11 -9.25
C THR A 25 -14.08 -0.02 -7.94
N LEU A 26 -13.95 1.19 -7.40
CA LEU A 26 -13.13 1.45 -6.21
C LEU A 26 -14.02 1.73 -5.00
N GLY A 27 -13.71 1.07 -3.89
CA GLY A 27 -14.43 1.25 -2.64
C GLY A 27 -14.00 2.52 -1.89
N THR A 28 -14.84 2.94 -0.95
CA THR A 28 -14.63 4.11 -0.08
C THR A 28 -14.12 3.71 1.31
N GLY A 29 -13.24 2.70 1.41
CA GLY A 29 -12.78 2.11 2.67
C GLY A 29 -11.27 2.25 2.90
N ALA A 30 -10.80 1.72 4.04
CA ALA A 30 -9.36 1.49 4.22
C ALA A 30 -8.88 0.40 3.26
N TRP A 31 -7.75 0.65 2.59
CA TRP A 31 -7.18 -0.27 1.62
C TRP A 31 -6.25 -1.24 2.33
N ASN A 32 -6.42 -2.54 2.06
CA ASN A 32 -5.63 -3.61 2.66
C ASN A 32 -4.79 -4.31 1.59
N VAL A 33 -3.66 -4.89 2.02
CA VAL A 33 -2.78 -5.67 1.14
C VAL A 33 -2.29 -6.93 1.84
N SER A 34 -2.39 -8.05 1.14
CA SER A 34 -1.78 -9.30 1.59
C SER A 34 -0.30 -9.34 1.22
N LEU A 35 0.54 -9.80 2.15
CA LEU A 35 1.94 -10.12 1.86
C LEU A 35 2.06 -11.51 1.23
N PRO A 36 3.05 -11.75 0.35
CA PRO A 36 3.24 -13.04 -0.30
C PRO A 36 3.63 -14.16 0.68
N VAL A 37 4.20 -13.80 1.84
CA VAL A 37 4.56 -14.72 2.93
C VAL A 37 4.13 -14.08 4.25
N THR A 38 3.59 -14.88 5.18
CA THR A 38 3.17 -14.41 6.49
C THR A 38 4.34 -13.74 7.24
N PRO A 39 4.18 -12.51 7.72
CA PRO A 39 5.23 -11.84 8.48
C PRO A 39 5.27 -12.35 9.94
N VAL A 40 6.48 -12.39 10.55
CA VAL A 40 6.69 -12.75 11.97
C VAL A 40 6.02 -11.77 12.93
N VAL A 41 6.07 -10.48 12.59
CA VAL A 41 5.47 -9.37 13.35
C VAL A 41 4.81 -8.40 12.39
N PRO A 42 3.87 -7.56 12.86
CA PRO A 42 3.34 -6.46 12.05
C PRO A 42 4.50 -5.64 11.46
N THR A 43 4.48 -5.45 10.14
CA THR A 43 5.55 -4.75 9.42
C THR A 43 5.04 -3.42 8.86
N MET A 44 5.97 -2.55 8.47
CA MET A 44 5.66 -1.31 7.79
C MET A 44 6.37 -1.28 6.44
N LEU A 45 5.60 -0.97 5.40
CA LEU A 45 6.07 -0.90 4.03
C LEU A 45 5.91 0.53 3.52
N SER A 46 6.83 0.99 2.69
CA SER A 46 6.71 2.28 2.03
C SER A 46 5.62 2.20 0.96
N CYS A 47 4.83 3.25 0.84
CA CYS A 47 3.84 3.37 -0.22
C CYS A 47 3.88 4.74 -0.90
N ILE A 48 3.52 4.76 -2.17
CA ILE A 48 3.28 5.98 -2.93
C ILE A 48 2.00 5.81 -3.76
N CYS A 49 1.12 6.79 -3.67
CA CYS A 49 -0.06 6.91 -4.50
C CYS A 49 0.21 8.02 -5.52
N ILE A 50 0.18 7.68 -6.80
CA ILE A 50 0.46 8.57 -7.92
C ILE A 50 -0.86 8.76 -8.67
N GLY A 51 -1.39 9.97 -8.63
CA GLY A 51 -2.52 10.41 -9.46
C GLY A 51 -2.35 11.88 -9.81
N SER A 52 -3.45 12.63 -9.85
CA SER A 52 -3.40 14.10 -9.98
C SER A 52 -2.64 14.78 -8.83
N VAL A 53 -2.63 14.13 -7.65
CA VAL A 53 -1.81 14.48 -6.49
C VAL A 53 -1.01 13.25 -6.08
N THR A 54 0.27 13.46 -5.78
CA THR A 54 1.14 12.40 -5.24
C THR A 54 1.11 12.40 -3.72
N TYR A 55 0.82 11.23 -3.15
CA TYR A 55 0.90 10.98 -1.71
C TYR A 55 2.01 9.96 -1.45
N MET A 56 2.86 10.22 -0.48
CA MET A 56 3.93 9.31 -0.05
C MET A 56 3.75 8.96 1.42
N GLY A 57 4.09 7.73 1.82
CA GLY A 57 3.97 7.36 3.22
C GLY A 57 4.28 5.90 3.49
N MET A 58 3.61 5.35 4.49
CA MET A 58 3.81 3.97 4.94
C MET A 58 2.47 3.27 5.16
N ILE A 59 2.45 1.98 4.87
CA ILE A 59 1.34 1.08 5.19
C ILE A 59 1.82 0.17 6.31
N ARG A 60 1.03 0.08 7.38
CA ARG A 60 1.21 -0.98 8.38
C ARG A 60 0.43 -2.21 7.91
N VAL A 61 1.12 -3.34 7.81
CA VAL A 61 0.51 -4.63 7.45
C VAL A 61 0.54 -5.57 8.65
N PHE A 62 -0.63 -6.02 9.08
CA PHE A 62 -0.76 -6.95 10.21
C PHE A 62 -0.85 -8.39 9.74
N ALA A 63 -0.29 -9.32 10.53
CA ALA A 63 -0.46 -10.75 10.27
C ALA A 63 -1.91 -11.24 10.46
N THR A 64 -2.73 -10.51 11.23
CA THR A 64 -4.04 -11.04 11.71
C THR A 64 -5.25 -10.12 11.58
N SER A 65 -5.13 -8.80 11.36
CA SER A 65 -6.27 -7.94 10.91
C SER A 65 -5.91 -6.45 10.82
N GLY A 66 -6.41 -5.78 9.77
CA GLY A 66 -6.69 -4.34 9.74
C GLY A 66 -5.53 -3.45 9.31
N ASP A 67 -5.26 -3.42 8.01
CA ASP A 67 -4.23 -2.54 7.46
C ASP A 67 -4.74 -1.11 7.40
N PHE A 68 -3.87 -0.16 7.75
CA PHE A 68 -4.14 1.25 7.57
C PHE A 68 -3.02 1.86 6.72
N MET A 69 -3.43 2.45 5.60
CA MET A 69 -2.56 3.30 4.78
C MET A 69 -2.45 4.68 5.43
N ARG A 70 -1.24 5.13 5.73
CA ARG A 70 -0.97 6.52 6.10
C ARG A 70 -0.07 7.15 5.04
N SER A 71 -0.60 8.12 4.32
CA SER A 71 0.15 8.81 3.27
C SER A 71 0.09 10.32 3.46
N SER A 72 1.22 11.00 3.58
CA SER A 72 1.28 12.46 3.56
C SER A 72 1.26 12.97 2.12
N THR A 73 0.68 14.16 1.93
CA THR A 73 0.85 14.90 0.67
C THR A 73 2.26 15.47 0.59
N ASN A 74 2.74 15.70 -0.63
CA ASN A 74 4.03 16.34 -0.90
C ASN A 74 4.15 17.77 -0.32
N ASN A 75 3.05 18.37 0.16
CA ASN A 75 2.98 19.72 0.71
C ASN A 75 2.98 19.77 2.25
N GLY A 76 3.54 18.75 2.91
CA GLY A 76 3.68 18.71 4.38
C GLY A 76 2.38 18.50 5.17
N THR A 77 1.23 18.40 4.50
CA THR A 77 -0.05 18.09 5.15
C THR A 77 -0.24 16.58 5.19
N THR A 78 -0.18 16.00 6.38
CA THR A 78 -0.48 14.58 6.61
C THR A 78 -1.98 14.35 6.50
N VAL A 79 -2.41 13.54 5.53
CA VAL A 79 -3.81 13.18 5.34
C VAL A 79 -3.95 11.68 5.54
N ASN A 80 -4.80 11.25 6.46
CA ASN A 80 -5.06 9.81 6.64
C ASN A 80 -6.05 9.36 5.57
N ILE A 81 -5.56 8.65 4.55
CA ILE A 81 -6.45 8.03 3.55
C ILE A 81 -7.31 6.99 4.27
N SER A 82 -8.62 7.23 4.26
CA SER A 82 -9.61 6.47 5.03
C SER A 82 -10.96 6.54 4.34
N SER A 83 -12.00 5.96 4.94
CA SER A 83 -13.36 6.15 4.44
C SER A 83 -13.86 7.58 4.57
N ALA A 84 -13.38 8.33 5.57
CA ALA A 84 -13.71 9.73 5.77
C ALA A 84 -12.93 10.66 4.83
N VAL A 85 -11.75 10.24 4.39
CA VAL A 85 -10.91 10.96 3.43
C VAL A 85 -10.43 9.98 2.35
N PRO A 86 -11.30 9.60 1.41
CA PRO A 86 -10.96 8.62 0.38
C PRO A 86 -10.01 9.21 -0.65
N MET A 87 -9.16 8.36 -1.24
CA MET A 87 -8.39 8.74 -2.41
C MET A 87 -9.30 8.74 -3.65
N ALA A 88 -9.35 9.87 -4.36
CA ALA A 88 -10.09 10.04 -5.61
C ALA A 88 -9.27 9.49 -6.79
N TRP A 89 -9.17 8.18 -6.88
CA TRP A 89 -8.48 7.46 -7.96
C TRP A 89 -9.17 7.66 -9.32
N ALA A 90 -8.37 7.93 -10.35
CA ALA A 90 -8.76 7.94 -11.75
C ALA A 90 -8.09 6.80 -12.55
N ALA A 91 -8.56 6.55 -13.76
CA ALA A 91 -7.96 5.58 -14.66
C ALA A 91 -6.51 5.98 -14.99
N GLY A 92 -5.57 5.05 -14.80
CA GLY A 92 -4.13 5.27 -15.00
C GLY A 92 -3.36 5.61 -13.72
N ASP A 93 -4.05 5.98 -12.63
CA ASP A 93 -3.41 6.22 -11.35
C ASP A 93 -2.76 4.94 -10.80
N GLN A 94 -1.73 5.11 -9.98
CA GLN A 94 -0.93 4.02 -9.45
C GLN A 94 -0.81 4.04 -7.94
N TRP A 95 -0.90 2.86 -7.34
CA TRP A 95 -0.51 2.62 -5.96
C TRP A 95 0.68 1.66 -5.94
N ILE A 96 1.81 2.13 -5.45
CA ILE A 96 3.06 1.38 -5.40
C ILE A 96 3.43 1.14 -3.94
N ILE A 97 3.78 -0.10 -3.63
CA ILE A 97 4.18 -0.54 -2.28
C ILE A 97 5.51 -1.27 -2.40
N THR A 98 6.44 -0.95 -1.50
CA THR A 98 7.77 -1.55 -1.51
C THR A 98 8.32 -1.63 -0.09
N GLY A 99 9.16 -2.63 0.16
CA GLY A 99 9.85 -2.75 1.43
C GLY A 99 10.37 -4.16 1.69
N THR A 100 10.83 -4.36 2.91
CA THR A 100 11.36 -5.63 3.39
C THR A 100 10.71 -6.01 4.71
N TYR A 101 10.58 -7.32 4.96
CA TYR A 101 10.06 -7.83 6.22
C TYR A 101 10.62 -9.23 6.53
N GLU A 102 10.46 -9.65 7.78
CA GLU A 102 10.82 -10.99 8.23
C GLU A 102 9.61 -11.93 8.16
N ALA A 103 9.74 -13.04 7.45
CA ALA A 103 8.76 -14.11 7.34
C ALA A 103 8.90 -15.14 8.48
N THR A 104 7.79 -15.79 8.83
CA THR A 104 7.72 -16.89 9.81
C THR A 104 8.53 -18.09 9.39
#